data_AF-L0AUZ3-F1
#
_entry.id   AF-L0AUZ3-F1
#
_cell.length_a   1.000
_cell.length_b   1.000
_cell.length_c   1.000
_cell.angle_alpha   90.00
_cell.angle_beta   90.00
_cell.angle_gamma   90.00
#
_symmetry.space_group_name_H-M   'P 1'
#
loop_
_entity.id
_entity.type
_entity.pdbx_description
1 polymer ?
#
loop_
_entity_poly.entity_id
_entity_poly.type
_entity_poly.pdbx_seq_one_letter_code
_entity_poly.pdbx_strand_id
1 'polypeptide(L)'
;MANNFLKVLLVVHFIVVLRSTLCNNIALCTQESASELINKTNSIPLEYISGTGYAISVKVGSQPLLLALNSTVCGIVLFEDTKQICFHDDSKPCYIPSASTTASWCNNNTVCVPGTNKFSCVTVASPDSIKDVTPIYFHSNGFKYELRTLEGFENISLKIDHKEGGYDAEKIPVKLARTINVGDYPRILKNVDGIFGLAGLDICCRGKSLWNNILNDYEGYFVVDINKPDYNNPQSKIYLGLDKLRDSEIAWSEKRQFGGIYNNAYLQFTMYNFTMCGVNLFGKVSSNWEAIIDLSSESLVVPKNFWITIMTYLPVDPSCFTQDNKPKYCTLKKDSSGDFPLLQFKLKEDYHVNFDKVTNPTITIPLENLLIDDGESWKICILPDEISEPSPYTISPTIKIGYKVLESLNIAIDTKGNRIGLINKNQIDGTSSKCTKKISCVGDQVYEPALNVCVDPYCNVWLMKRLNKETG
;
A
#
# COMPACT_ATOMS: atom_id res chain seq x y z
N MET A 1 33.32 -56.90 -3.69
CA MET A 1 32.56 -55.75 -4.24
C MET A 1 31.15 -56.11 -4.73
N ALA A 2 30.87 -57.31 -5.23
CA ALA A 2 29.52 -57.70 -5.69
C ALA A 2 28.45 -57.81 -4.58
N ASN A 3 28.83 -58.06 -3.32
CA ASN A 3 27.87 -58.32 -2.23
C ASN A 3 27.27 -57.05 -1.59
N ASN A 4 27.87 -55.88 -1.80
CA ASN A 4 27.33 -54.60 -1.32
C ASN A 4 26.35 -53.97 -2.31
N PHE A 5 26.46 -54.28 -3.61
CA PHE A 5 25.55 -53.76 -4.62
C PHE A 5 24.15 -54.38 -4.52
N LEU A 6 24.07 -55.67 -4.17
CA LEU A 6 22.81 -56.38 -3.99
C LEU A 6 22.03 -55.90 -2.74
N LYS A 7 22.76 -55.52 -1.67
CA LYS A 7 22.15 -54.93 -0.46
C LYS A 7 21.58 -53.54 -0.71
N VAL A 8 22.26 -52.72 -1.51
CA VAL A 8 21.77 -51.38 -1.88
C VAL A 8 20.56 -51.49 -2.81
N LEU A 9 20.55 -52.42 -3.77
CA LEU A 9 19.38 -52.63 -4.64
C LEU A 9 18.15 -53.12 -3.87
N LEU A 10 18.33 -54.02 -2.89
CA LEU A 10 17.23 -54.50 -2.04
C LEU A 10 16.65 -53.39 -1.16
N VAL A 11 17.49 -52.50 -0.61
CA VAL A 11 17.01 -51.36 0.19
C VAL A 11 16.29 -50.32 -0.68
N VAL A 12 16.77 -50.06 -1.89
CA VAL A 12 16.10 -49.14 -2.83
C VAL A 12 14.77 -49.71 -3.32
N HIS A 13 14.69 -51.02 -3.60
CA HIS A 13 13.41 -51.65 -3.95
C HIS A 13 12.43 -51.66 -2.77
N PHE A 14 12.90 -51.88 -1.54
CA PHE A 14 12.04 -51.83 -0.36
C PHE A 14 11.48 -50.43 -0.09
N ILE A 15 12.28 -49.37 -0.32
CA ILE A 15 11.84 -47.96 -0.15
C ILE A 15 10.86 -47.55 -1.26
N VAL A 16 11.07 -47.98 -2.50
CA VAL A 16 10.17 -47.68 -3.62
C VAL A 16 8.84 -48.43 -3.48
N VAL A 17 8.87 -49.70 -3.05
CA VAL A 17 7.65 -50.48 -2.82
C VAL A 17 6.87 -49.95 -1.61
N LEU A 18 7.52 -49.59 -0.49
CA LEU A 18 6.82 -48.97 0.65
C LEU A 18 6.16 -47.64 0.29
N ARG A 19 6.79 -46.81 -0.55
CA ARG A 19 6.17 -45.56 -1.04
C ARG A 19 4.95 -45.81 -1.93
N SER A 20 4.95 -46.90 -2.69
CA SER A 20 3.83 -47.25 -3.58
C SER A 20 2.65 -47.91 -2.85
N THR A 21 2.88 -48.59 -1.73
CA THR A 21 1.81 -49.29 -0.99
C THR A 21 1.23 -48.49 0.18
N LEU A 22 1.89 -47.43 0.65
CA LEU A 22 1.37 -46.52 1.69
C LEU A 22 0.45 -45.40 1.16
N CYS A 23 0.25 -45.29 -0.16
CA CYS A 23 -0.67 -44.32 -0.77
C CYS A 23 -2.08 -44.86 -1.07
N ASN A 24 -2.38 -46.14 -0.81
CA ASN A 24 -3.63 -46.76 -1.26
C ASN A 24 -4.70 -46.96 -0.19
N ASN A 25 -4.49 -46.53 1.06
CA ASN A 25 -5.52 -46.63 2.10
C ASN A 25 -5.36 -45.51 3.13
N ILE A 26 -5.89 -44.32 2.84
CA ILE A 26 -6.53 -43.41 3.81
C ILE A 26 -7.38 -42.44 2.98
N ALA A 27 -8.69 -42.54 3.22
CA ALA A 27 -9.74 -41.53 3.09
C ALA A 27 -9.92 -40.79 1.75
N LEU A 28 -11.16 -40.85 1.27
CA LEU A 28 -11.76 -39.90 0.32
C LEU A 28 -11.31 -38.47 0.65
N CYS A 29 -10.33 -37.94 -0.10
CA CYS A 29 -10.31 -36.52 -0.40
C CYS A 29 -11.42 -36.31 -1.44
N THR A 30 -12.63 -36.06 -0.97
CA THR A 30 -13.56 -35.24 -1.74
C THR A 30 -12.78 -34.00 -2.17
N GLN A 31 -12.64 -33.80 -3.48
CA GLN A 31 -12.23 -32.52 -4.01
C GLN A 31 -13.31 -31.51 -3.60
N GLU A 32 -13.21 -30.95 -2.39
CA GLU A 32 -13.86 -29.68 -2.11
C GLU A 32 -13.34 -28.74 -3.19
N SER A 33 -14.27 -28.24 -3.99
CA SER A 33 -13.97 -27.30 -5.06
C SER A 33 -13.16 -26.13 -4.49
N ALA A 34 -12.23 -25.54 -5.25
CA ALA A 34 -11.50 -24.35 -4.80
C ALA A 34 -12.45 -23.22 -4.31
N SER A 35 -13.70 -23.19 -4.80
CA SER A 35 -14.76 -22.29 -4.30
C SER A 35 -15.25 -22.60 -2.88
N GLU A 36 -15.21 -23.85 -2.40
CA GLU A 36 -15.61 -24.19 -1.04
C GLU A 36 -14.53 -23.88 0.01
N LEU A 37 -13.24 -23.99 -0.36
CA LEU A 37 -12.12 -23.60 0.52
C LEU A 37 -12.08 -22.08 0.77
N ILE A 38 -12.42 -21.28 -0.26
CA ILE A 38 -12.44 -19.81 -0.21
C ILE A 38 -13.47 -19.27 0.80
N ASN A 39 -14.51 -20.04 1.13
CA ASN A 39 -15.58 -19.62 2.05
C ASN A 39 -15.30 -19.87 3.54
N LYS A 40 -14.12 -20.40 3.90
CA LYS A 40 -13.75 -20.69 5.30
C LYS A 40 -12.46 -19.99 5.77
N THR A 41 -11.87 -19.13 4.95
CA THR A 41 -10.63 -18.43 5.31
C THR A 41 -10.89 -17.33 6.32
N ASN A 42 -10.11 -17.28 7.40
CA ASN A 42 -10.23 -16.23 8.40
C ASN A 42 -10.00 -14.86 7.77
N SER A 43 -10.91 -13.91 8.00
CA SER A 43 -10.82 -12.59 7.37
C SER A 43 -11.34 -11.48 8.28
N ILE A 44 -10.80 -10.28 8.08
CA ILE A 44 -11.27 -9.06 8.73
C ILE A 44 -12.08 -8.26 7.70
N PRO A 45 -13.39 -8.05 7.92
CA PRO A 45 -14.20 -7.24 7.01
C PRO A 45 -13.78 -5.77 7.07
N LEU A 46 -13.77 -5.13 5.91
CA LEU A 46 -13.50 -3.71 5.76
C LEU A 46 -14.78 -2.95 5.39
N GLU A 47 -14.93 -1.76 5.94
CA GLU A 47 -16.00 -0.82 5.63
C GLU A 47 -15.41 0.38 4.88
N TYR A 48 -16.04 0.79 3.78
CA TYR A 48 -15.62 1.98 3.06
C TYR A 48 -16.32 3.23 3.62
N ILE A 49 -15.52 4.23 4.00
CA ILE A 49 -15.97 5.52 4.52
C ILE A 49 -15.55 6.61 3.55
N SER A 50 -16.55 7.30 2.98
CA SER A 50 -16.32 8.35 2.00
C SER A 50 -15.40 9.46 2.55
N GLY A 51 -14.36 9.81 1.79
CA GLY A 51 -13.37 10.82 2.18
C GLY A 51 -12.33 10.35 3.21
N THR A 52 -12.43 9.11 3.70
CA THR A 52 -11.49 8.51 4.66
C THR A 52 -10.81 7.26 4.12
N GLY A 53 -11.51 6.46 3.31
CA GLY A 53 -11.04 5.19 2.80
C GLY A 53 -11.60 4.01 3.59
N TYR A 54 -10.83 2.94 3.75
CA TYR A 54 -11.31 1.72 4.41
C TYR A 54 -11.07 1.74 5.92
N ALA A 55 -12.00 1.18 6.68
CA ALA A 55 -11.95 1.11 8.13
C ALA A 55 -12.32 -0.28 8.66
N ILE A 56 -11.92 -0.55 9.91
CA ILE A 56 -12.18 -1.79 10.63
C ILE A 56 -12.99 -1.47 11.89
N SER A 57 -14.06 -2.23 12.11
CA SER A 57 -14.81 -2.16 13.36
C SER A 57 -14.10 -2.95 14.46
N VAL A 58 -13.86 -2.30 15.59
CA VAL A 58 -13.23 -2.89 16.78
C VAL A 58 -14.01 -2.51 18.02
N LYS A 59 -13.87 -3.28 19.09
CA LYS A 59 -14.32 -2.89 20.43
C LYS A 59 -13.09 -2.61 21.28
N VAL A 60 -13.02 -1.39 21.82
CA VAL A 60 -11.90 -0.89 22.61
C VAL A 60 -12.42 -0.66 24.03
N GLY A 61 -12.00 -1.50 24.96
CA GLY A 61 -12.68 -1.70 26.25
C GLY A 61 -14.13 -2.13 26.02
N SER A 62 -15.07 -1.27 26.40
CA SER A 62 -16.51 -1.46 26.15
C SER A 62 -17.04 -0.70 24.92
N GLN A 63 -16.22 0.16 24.30
CA GLN A 63 -16.67 1.12 23.29
C GLN A 63 -16.51 0.55 21.87
N PRO A 64 -17.59 0.47 21.06
CA PRO A 64 -17.50 0.08 19.66
C PRO A 64 -16.99 1.26 18.82
N LEU A 65 -15.87 1.07 18.15
CA LEU A 65 -15.18 2.10 17.38
C LEU A 65 -14.93 1.63 15.93
N LEU A 66 -14.91 2.58 15.01
CA LEU A 66 -14.54 2.36 13.61
C LEU A 66 -13.19 3.02 13.34
N LEU A 67 -12.17 2.24 12.99
CA LEU A 67 -10.79 2.74 12.85
C LEU A 67 -10.33 2.69 11.39
N ALA A 68 -9.89 3.83 10.85
CA ALA A 68 -9.37 3.93 9.50
C ALA A 68 -8.08 3.12 9.32
N LEU A 69 -7.97 2.39 8.22
CA LEU A 69 -6.83 1.55 7.93
C LEU A 69 -5.64 2.41 7.49
N ASN A 70 -4.46 2.15 8.04
CA ASN A 70 -3.25 2.86 7.63
C ASN A 70 -2.04 1.91 7.60
N SER A 71 -1.34 1.84 6.47
CA SER A 71 -0.19 0.92 6.31
C SER A 71 1.14 1.48 6.78
N THR A 72 1.20 2.77 7.17
CA THR A 72 2.43 3.46 7.60
C THR A 72 2.46 3.81 9.09
N VAL A 73 1.31 3.68 9.77
CA VAL A 73 1.19 3.88 11.21
C VAL A 73 1.34 2.54 11.93
N CYS A 74 2.10 2.51 13.01
CA CYS A 74 2.14 1.35 13.90
C CYS A 74 1.03 1.39 14.95
N GLY A 75 0.31 0.27 15.05
CA GLY A 75 -0.62 -0.01 16.13
C GLY A 75 -1.89 0.81 16.04
N ILE A 76 -2.59 0.95 17.15
CA ILE A 76 -3.90 1.60 17.18
C ILE A 76 -3.75 3.02 17.70
N VAL A 77 -4.38 3.97 17.00
CA VAL A 77 -4.56 5.35 17.42
C VAL A 77 -6.05 5.58 17.64
N LEU A 78 -6.42 6.09 18.81
CA LEU A 78 -7.79 6.39 19.21
C LEU A 78 -7.96 7.91 19.17
N PHE A 79 -9.03 8.40 18.58
CA PHE A 79 -9.34 9.82 18.57
C PHE A 79 -10.10 10.18 19.83
N GLU A 80 -9.52 11.07 20.64
CA GLU A 80 -10.20 11.62 21.81
C GLU A 80 -11.46 12.37 21.35
N ASP A 81 -12.56 12.24 22.09
CA ASP A 81 -13.82 12.91 21.79
C ASP A 81 -13.74 14.44 22.01
N THR A 82 -13.02 15.11 21.11
CA THR A 82 -12.82 16.57 21.10
C THR A 82 -12.88 17.10 19.67
N LYS A 83 -13.27 18.36 19.53
CA LYS A 83 -13.34 19.06 18.22
C LYS A 83 -11.99 19.22 17.51
N GLN A 84 -10.87 18.88 18.17
CA GLN A 84 -9.53 19.02 17.60
C GLN A 84 -9.09 17.79 16.79
N ILE A 85 -9.81 16.66 16.92
CA ILE A 85 -9.45 15.39 16.28
C ILE A 85 -10.66 14.55 15.88
N CYS A 86 -11.76 14.62 16.63
CA CYS A 86 -12.99 13.88 16.35
C CYS A 86 -13.86 14.66 15.36
N PHE A 87 -14.03 14.12 14.15
CA PHE A 87 -14.81 14.73 13.08
C PHE A 87 -15.87 13.77 12.55
N HIS A 88 -17.05 13.81 13.15
CA HIS A 88 -18.24 13.07 12.69
C HIS A 88 -19.31 14.02 12.17
N ASP A 89 -19.93 13.68 11.05
CA ASP A 89 -21.04 14.45 10.46
C ASP A 89 -22.34 14.26 11.25
N ASP A 90 -22.52 13.13 11.93
CA ASP A 90 -23.71 12.76 12.73
C ASP A 90 -23.59 13.13 14.22
N SER A 91 -22.52 13.84 14.62
CA SER A 91 -22.21 14.18 16.01
C SER A 91 -22.03 12.98 16.95
N LYS A 92 -21.77 11.77 16.42
CA LYS A 92 -21.36 10.61 17.23
C LYS A 92 -20.05 10.92 17.97
N PRO A 93 -19.91 10.57 19.26
CA PRO A 93 -18.66 10.74 19.97
C PRO A 93 -17.59 9.76 19.47
N CYS A 94 -16.32 10.18 19.50
CA CYS A 94 -15.19 9.28 19.31
C CYS A 94 -14.87 8.53 20.61
N TYR A 95 -13.61 8.15 20.83
CA TYR A 95 -13.21 7.42 22.03
C TYR A 95 -13.20 8.33 23.26
N ILE A 96 -13.84 7.86 24.34
CA ILE A 96 -13.93 8.55 25.63
C ILE A 96 -13.07 7.77 26.65
N PRO A 97 -11.85 8.23 26.97
CA PRO A 97 -10.96 7.51 27.88
C PRO A 97 -11.56 7.23 29.27
N SER A 98 -12.32 8.19 29.81
CA SER A 98 -12.94 8.10 31.14
C SER A 98 -14.08 7.08 31.22
N ALA A 99 -14.65 6.67 30.09
CA ALA A 99 -15.66 5.62 30.02
C ALA A 99 -15.06 4.21 29.98
N SER A 100 -13.74 4.07 29.77
CA SER A 100 -13.06 2.77 29.79
C SER A 100 -12.59 2.41 31.21
N THR A 101 -12.88 1.18 31.63
CA THR A 101 -12.37 0.61 32.89
C THR A 101 -11.04 -0.13 32.72
N THR A 102 -10.62 -0.34 31.47
CA THR A 102 -9.43 -1.11 31.09
C THR A 102 -8.31 -0.23 30.54
N ALA A 103 -8.59 1.06 30.33
CA ALA A 103 -7.62 2.03 29.85
C ALA A 103 -6.55 2.32 30.89
N SER A 104 -5.31 2.48 30.42
CA SER A 104 -4.23 3.04 31.22
C SER A 104 -3.27 3.84 30.35
N TRP A 105 -2.76 4.95 30.87
CA TRP A 105 -2.05 5.96 30.09
C TRP A 105 -0.65 6.20 30.64
N CYS A 106 0.31 6.46 29.76
CA CYS A 106 1.70 6.65 30.16
C CYS A 106 1.94 8.06 30.66
N ASN A 107 2.13 8.20 31.97
CA ASN A 107 2.59 9.42 32.59
C ASN A 107 4.12 9.33 32.81
N ASN A 108 4.88 9.62 31.76
CA ASN A 108 6.33 9.61 31.79
C ASN A 108 6.88 10.83 31.04
N ASN A 109 8.07 11.29 31.45
CA ASN A 109 8.75 12.42 30.80
C ASN A 109 9.57 11.97 29.58
N THR A 110 9.49 10.71 29.19
CA THR A 110 10.24 10.13 28.08
C THR A 110 9.41 10.20 26.81
N VAL A 111 9.99 10.69 25.72
CA VAL A 111 9.36 10.69 24.39
C VAL A 111 9.57 9.32 23.74
N CYS A 112 8.56 8.82 23.03
CA CYS A 112 8.75 7.65 22.19
C CYS A 112 9.65 8.01 21.00
N VAL A 113 10.75 7.27 20.85
CA VAL A 113 11.59 7.33 19.66
C VAL A 113 11.68 5.92 19.06
N PRO A 114 11.03 5.65 17.91
CA PRO A 114 11.08 4.35 17.25
C PRO A 114 12.52 3.88 16.98
N GLY A 115 12.75 2.56 17.03
CA GLY A 115 14.08 1.98 16.83
C GLY A 115 15.09 2.17 17.97
N THR A 116 14.76 2.94 19.01
CA THR A 116 15.62 3.15 20.20
C THR A 116 15.13 2.33 21.40
N ASN A 117 15.87 2.37 22.53
CA ASN A 117 15.58 1.59 23.74
C ASN A 117 14.08 1.54 24.10
N LYS A 118 13.64 0.37 24.60
CA LYS A 118 12.23 0.05 24.88
C LYS A 118 11.56 1.14 25.71
N PHE A 119 10.69 1.92 25.08
CA PHE A 119 9.86 2.93 25.75
C PHE A 119 9.13 2.30 26.94
N SER A 120 9.42 2.78 28.16
CA SER A 120 8.84 2.27 29.40
C SER A 120 7.71 3.17 29.88
N CYS A 121 6.57 2.59 30.21
CA CYS A 121 5.36 3.32 30.58
C CYS A 121 5.08 3.20 32.08
N VAL A 122 5.02 4.34 32.78
CA VAL A 122 4.42 4.42 34.12
C VAL A 122 2.95 4.76 33.94
N THR A 123 2.07 3.82 34.28
CA THR A 123 0.65 3.92 33.94
C THR A 123 -0.16 4.67 34.99
N VAL A 124 -1.06 5.53 34.54
CA VAL A 124 -2.15 6.15 35.33
C VAL A 124 -3.51 5.82 34.69
N ALA A 125 -4.59 5.90 35.46
CA ALA A 125 -5.92 5.54 34.97
C ALA A 125 -6.54 6.61 34.04
N SER A 126 -6.34 7.91 34.35
CA SER A 126 -6.86 9.01 33.54
C SER A 126 -5.73 9.74 32.77
N PRO A 127 -5.95 10.11 31.50
CA PRO A 127 -4.98 10.87 30.72
C PRO A 127 -5.02 12.38 31.00
N ASP A 128 -5.99 12.88 31.77
CA ASP A 128 -6.28 14.32 31.90
C ASP A 128 -5.11 15.14 32.48
N SER A 129 -4.32 14.51 33.36
CA SER A 129 -3.17 15.15 34.00
C SER A 129 -1.91 15.17 33.12
N ILE A 130 -1.90 14.45 32.00
CA ILE A 130 -0.73 14.27 31.16
C ILE A 130 -0.73 15.34 30.08
N LYS A 131 0.29 16.21 30.09
CA LYS A 131 0.43 17.31 29.13
C LYS A 131 1.35 16.96 27.95
N ASP A 132 2.31 16.08 28.17
CA ASP A 132 3.30 15.71 27.18
C ASP A 132 2.67 14.81 26.11
N VAL A 133 2.78 15.24 24.86
CA VAL A 133 2.27 14.52 23.68
C VAL A 133 3.38 14.37 22.64
N THR A 134 3.46 13.18 22.05
CA THR A 134 4.43 12.83 21.02
C THR A 134 3.81 13.03 19.64
N PRO A 135 4.47 13.77 18.72
CA PRO A 135 4.02 13.85 17.35
C PRO A 135 4.23 12.50 16.64
N ILE A 136 3.21 12.05 15.91
CA ILE A 136 3.35 10.98 14.92
C ILE A 136 2.95 11.54 13.56
N TYR A 137 3.61 11.07 12.51
CA TYR A 137 3.40 11.50 11.15
C TYR A 137 2.87 10.35 10.32
N PHE A 138 1.93 10.66 9.43
CA PHE A 138 1.49 9.74 8.40
C PHE A 138 1.20 10.50 7.11
N HIS A 139 1.13 9.78 6.00
CA HIS A 139 0.87 10.34 4.69
C HIS A 139 -0.49 9.87 4.17
N SER A 140 -1.16 10.73 3.41
CA SER A 140 -2.37 10.39 2.67
C SER A 140 -2.48 11.31 1.46
N ASN A 141 -2.71 10.74 0.28
CA ASN A 141 -2.86 11.45 -0.99
C ASN A 141 -1.72 12.45 -1.29
N GLY A 142 -0.48 12.09 -0.92
CA GLY A 142 0.71 12.93 -1.12
C GLY A 142 0.93 14.01 -0.06
N PHE A 143 0.02 14.16 0.91
CA PHE A 143 0.15 15.11 2.02
C PHE A 143 0.67 14.45 3.28
N LYS A 144 1.38 15.22 4.11
CA LYS A 144 1.88 14.82 5.42
C LYS A 144 0.99 15.40 6.51
N TYR A 145 0.49 14.53 7.39
CA TYR A 145 -0.33 14.89 8.54
C TYR A 145 0.42 14.63 9.83
N GLU A 146 0.20 15.47 10.84
CA GLU A 146 0.77 15.32 12.18
C GLU A 146 -0.34 15.10 13.21
N LEU A 147 -0.25 14.01 13.97
CA LEU A 147 -1.09 13.77 15.15
C LEU A 147 -0.27 13.99 16.41
N ARG A 148 -0.85 14.66 17.40
CA ARG A 148 -0.27 14.74 18.75
C ARG A 148 -0.92 13.70 19.63
N THR A 149 -0.10 12.75 20.08
CA THR A 149 -0.57 11.53 20.72
C THR A 149 0.03 11.29 22.09
N LEU A 150 -0.74 10.62 22.93
CA LEU A 150 -0.33 10.08 24.21
C LEU A 150 -0.27 8.56 24.14
N GLU A 151 0.79 7.97 24.66
CA GLU A 151 0.96 6.52 24.71
C GLU A 151 0.13 5.89 25.84
N GLY A 152 -0.45 4.71 25.60
CA GLY A 152 -1.29 4.01 26.58
C GLY A 152 -1.46 2.52 26.31
N PHE A 153 -2.38 1.90 27.04
CA PHE A 153 -2.81 0.52 26.88
C PHE A 153 -4.32 0.41 27.01
N GLU A 154 -4.88 -0.56 26.30
CA GLU A 154 -6.31 -0.87 26.32
C GLU A 154 -6.55 -2.33 25.97
N ASN A 155 -7.70 -2.88 26.37
CA ASN A 155 -8.21 -4.17 25.91
C ASN A 155 -8.95 -3.99 24.58
N ILE A 156 -8.72 -4.88 23.65
CA ILE A 156 -9.27 -4.76 22.30
C ILE A 156 -9.85 -6.10 21.86
N SER A 157 -11.08 -6.05 21.37
CA SER A 157 -11.74 -7.16 20.70
C SER A 157 -11.92 -6.83 19.23
N LEU A 158 -11.50 -7.73 18.36
CA LEU A 158 -11.66 -7.63 16.92
C LEU A 158 -12.44 -8.84 16.41
N LYS A 159 -13.48 -8.58 15.61
CA LYS A 159 -14.19 -9.66 14.92
C LYS A 159 -13.32 -10.18 13.77
N ILE A 160 -13.11 -11.50 13.74
CA ILE A 160 -12.51 -12.21 12.61
C ILE A 160 -13.56 -13.18 12.10
N ASP A 161 -13.99 -13.00 10.85
CA ASP A 161 -14.90 -13.92 10.19
C ASP A 161 -14.29 -15.32 10.19
N HIS A 162 -15.11 -16.35 10.39
CA HIS A 162 -14.71 -17.77 10.44
C HIS A 162 -13.79 -18.18 11.62
N LYS A 163 -13.45 -17.26 12.53
CA LYS A 163 -12.78 -17.57 13.80
C LYS A 163 -13.78 -17.45 14.96
N GLU A 164 -14.09 -18.57 15.61
CA GLU A 164 -14.94 -18.58 16.79
C GLU A 164 -14.36 -17.67 17.89
N GLY A 165 -15.18 -16.81 18.48
CA GLY A 165 -14.76 -15.84 19.50
C GLY A 165 -13.98 -14.62 18.98
N GLY A 166 -13.57 -14.58 17.70
CA GLY A 166 -12.80 -13.47 17.14
C GLY A 166 -11.37 -13.38 17.69
N TYR A 167 -10.93 -12.16 18.04
CA TYR A 167 -9.61 -11.89 18.61
C TYR A 167 -9.72 -10.91 19.78
N ASP A 168 -9.58 -11.43 20.99
CA ASP A 168 -9.54 -10.64 22.22
C ASP A 168 -8.10 -10.54 22.72
N ALA A 169 -7.67 -9.32 23.03
CA ALA A 169 -6.35 -9.09 23.60
C ALA A 169 -6.37 -8.01 24.66
N GLU A 170 -5.68 -8.29 25.77
CA GLU A 170 -5.61 -7.41 26.92
C GLU A 170 -4.34 -6.57 26.89
N LYS A 171 -4.43 -5.35 27.44
CA LYS A 171 -3.28 -4.44 27.63
C LYS A 171 -2.47 -4.24 26.35
N ILE A 172 -3.17 -4.06 25.23
CA ILE A 172 -2.59 -3.75 23.93
C ILE A 172 -2.09 -2.31 23.93
N PRO A 173 -0.87 -2.03 23.44
CA PRO A 173 -0.39 -0.66 23.25
C PRO A 173 -1.30 0.12 22.29
N VAL A 174 -1.80 1.27 22.75
CA VAL A 174 -2.59 2.22 21.96
C VAL A 174 -2.02 3.62 22.10
N LYS A 175 -2.43 4.51 21.20
CA LYS A 175 -2.15 5.95 21.27
C LYS A 175 -3.47 6.71 21.36
N LEU A 176 -3.59 7.70 22.24
CA LEU A 176 -4.71 8.64 22.26
C LEU A 176 -4.30 9.91 21.50
N ALA A 177 -4.84 10.13 20.32
CA ALA A 177 -4.66 11.38 19.58
C ALA A 177 -5.59 12.44 20.13
N ARG A 178 -5.02 13.61 20.44
CA ARG A 178 -5.77 14.78 20.95
C ARG A 178 -5.98 15.84 19.88
N THR A 179 -5.03 15.95 18.96
CA THR A 179 -5.08 16.95 17.88
C THR A 179 -4.53 16.35 16.60
N ILE A 180 -5.08 16.81 15.47
CA ILE A 180 -4.48 16.65 14.14
C ILE A 180 -4.16 18.03 13.59
N ASN A 181 -2.91 18.23 13.16
CA ASN A 181 -2.55 19.38 12.38
C ASN A 181 -2.76 19.05 10.90
N VAL A 182 -3.80 19.64 10.32
CA VAL A 182 -4.12 19.51 8.89
C VAL A 182 -3.51 20.63 8.04
N GLY A 183 -2.95 21.68 8.66
CA GLY A 183 -2.44 22.85 7.95
C GLY A 183 -3.41 23.36 6.88
N ASP A 184 -2.89 23.45 5.65
CA ASP A 184 -3.59 23.89 4.44
C ASP A 184 -4.18 22.73 3.62
N TYR A 185 -4.12 21.52 4.16
CA TYR A 185 -4.48 20.27 3.48
C TYR A 185 -5.95 19.91 3.68
N PRO A 186 -6.55 19.10 2.78
CA PRO A 186 -7.90 18.61 2.95
C PRO A 186 -8.05 17.90 4.30
N ARG A 187 -9.19 18.14 4.96
CA ARG A 187 -9.58 17.36 6.13
C ARG A 187 -9.84 15.92 5.71
N ILE A 188 -9.08 15.00 6.27
CA ILE A 188 -9.21 13.54 6.12
C ILE A 188 -9.70 12.92 7.43
N LEU A 189 -9.94 11.60 7.41
CA LEU A 189 -10.32 10.82 8.60
C LEU A 189 -11.61 11.34 9.26
N LYS A 190 -12.58 11.72 8.44
CA LYS A 190 -13.95 11.98 8.88
C LYS A 190 -14.72 10.69 9.09
N ASN A 191 -15.70 10.73 9.97
CA ASN A 191 -16.62 9.64 10.25
C ASN A 191 -15.92 8.35 10.74
N VAL A 192 -14.76 8.51 11.40
CA VAL A 192 -14.00 7.44 12.03
C VAL A 192 -13.53 7.86 13.42
N ASP A 193 -13.30 6.87 14.26
CA ASP A 193 -12.97 7.01 15.69
C ASP A 193 -11.47 6.87 15.97
N GLY A 194 -10.65 6.67 14.93
CA GLY A 194 -9.21 6.50 15.04
C GLY A 194 -8.56 5.82 13.83
N ILE A 195 -7.38 5.24 14.03
CA ILE A 195 -6.56 4.58 13.02
C ILE A 195 -6.18 3.16 13.49
N PHE A 196 -6.35 2.18 12.60
CA PHE A 196 -5.82 0.83 12.72
C PHE A 196 -4.56 0.70 11.84
N GLY A 197 -3.40 0.72 12.49
CA GLY A 197 -2.10 0.70 11.84
C GLY A 197 -1.61 -0.72 11.51
N LEU A 198 -1.22 -0.94 10.24
CA LEU A 198 -0.67 -2.21 9.74
C LEU A 198 0.86 -2.22 9.65
N ALA A 199 1.53 -1.15 10.01
CA ALA A 199 2.99 -1.10 9.92
C ALA A 199 3.66 -2.08 10.92
N GLY A 200 4.83 -2.58 10.53
CA GLY A 200 5.63 -3.52 11.31
C GLY A 200 6.20 -2.93 12.61
N LEU A 201 6.74 -3.82 13.45
CA LEU A 201 7.13 -3.51 14.83
C LEU A 201 8.27 -2.52 14.98
N ASP A 202 9.13 -2.35 13.97
CA ASP A 202 10.34 -1.55 14.07
C ASP A 202 10.07 -0.05 14.22
N ILE A 203 8.90 0.43 13.77
CA ILE A 203 8.45 1.81 14.01
C ILE A 203 7.55 1.94 15.24
N CYS A 204 7.31 0.84 15.98
CA CYS A 204 6.53 0.84 17.20
C CYS A 204 7.39 1.19 18.42
N CYS A 205 6.96 2.18 19.21
CA CYS A 205 7.61 2.61 20.45
C CYS A 205 8.00 1.48 21.42
N ARG A 206 7.16 0.44 21.49
CA ARG A 206 7.32 -0.67 22.43
C ARG A 206 7.64 -2.00 21.75
N GLY A 207 7.87 -2.01 20.43
CA GLY A 207 8.05 -3.25 19.66
C GLY A 207 6.87 -4.23 19.79
N LYS A 208 5.64 -3.71 19.97
CA LYS A 208 4.41 -4.50 20.11
C LYS A 208 3.25 -3.77 19.44
N SER A 209 2.36 -4.51 18.78
CA SER A 209 1.09 -4.03 18.22
C SER A 209 0.08 -5.17 18.14
N LEU A 210 -1.22 -4.84 18.13
CA LEU A 210 -2.27 -5.83 17.90
C LEU A 210 -2.08 -6.54 16.56
N TRP A 211 -1.81 -5.77 15.52
CA TRP A 211 -1.61 -6.29 14.16
C TRP A 211 -0.51 -7.35 14.10
N ASN A 212 0.64 -7.10 14.72
CA ASN A 212 1.71 -8.09 14.74
C ASN A 212 1.34 -9.35 15.55
N ASN A 213 0.57 -9.21 16.63
CA ASN A 213 0.10 -10.37 17.38
C ASN A 213 -0.83 -11.23 16.52
N ILE A 214 -1.73 -10.62 15.76
CA ILE A 214 -2.58 -11.32 14.78
C ILE A 214 -1.69 -12.01 13.75
N LEU A 215 -0.76 -11.29 13.11
CA LEU A 215 0.10 -11.86 12.07
C LEU A 215 0.96 -13.03 12.53
N ASN A 216 1.39 -13.06 13.80
CA ASN A 216 2.13 -14.19 14.35
C ASN A 216 1.34 -15.50 14.29
N ASP A 217 0.02 -15.45 14.47
CA ASP A 217 -0.87 -16.62 14.40
C ASP A 217 -1.00 -17.16 12.95
N TYR A 218 -0.69 -16.34 11.94
CA TYR A 218 -0.80 -16.67 10.51
C TYR A 218 0.55 -16.62 9.81
N GLU A 219 1.62 -16.89 10.56
CA GLU A 219 3.01 -16.93 10.08
C GLU A 219 3.50 -15.68 9.34
N GLY A 220 2.85 -14.53 9.53
CA GLY A 220 3.20 -13.28 8.87
C GLY A 220 2.58 -13.10 7.48
N TYR A 221 1.64 -13.96 7.09
CA TYR A 221 0.93 -13.89 5.82
C TYR A 221 -0.45 -13.25 5.93
N PHE A 222 -0.78 -12.40 4.96
CA PHE A 222 -2.13 -11.90 4.77
C PHE A 222 -2.34 -11.43 3.32
N VAL A 223 -3.60 -11.35 2.90
CA VAL A 223 -4.02 -10.87 1.59
C VAL A 223 -4.97 -9.68 1.76
N VAL A 224 -4.71 -8.59 1.06
CA VAL A 224 -5.59 -7.42 1.01
C VAL A 224 -6.39 -7.47 -0.28
N ASP A 225 -7.72 -7.50 -0.13
CA ASP A 225 -8.69 -7.56 -1.22
C ASP A 225 -9.64 -6.35 -1.13
N ILE A 226 -9.37 -5.34 -1.95
CA ILE A 226 -10.14 -4.09 -2.02
C ILE A 226 -11.05 -4.11 -3.24
N ASN A 227 -12.36 -4.00 -3.05
CA ASN A 227 -13.33 -3.92 -4.13
C ASN A 227 -13.93 -2.52 -4.21
N LYS A 228 -14.30 -2.09 -5.41
CA LYS A 228 -14.96 -0.79 -5.59
C LYS A 228 -16.22 -0.73 -4.72
N PRO A 229 -16.44 0.35 -3.95
CA PRO A 229 -17.61 0.48 -3.09
C PRO A 229 -18.89 0.60 -3.93
N ASP A 230 -19.57 -0.52 -4.11
CA ASP A 230 -20.84 -0.68 -4.82
C ASP A 230 -21.64 -1.78 -4.10
N TYR A 231 -22.96 -1.63 -4.02
CA TYR A 231 -23.85 -2.61 -3.42
C TYR A 231 -23.76 -4.00 -4.08
N ASN A 232 -23.41 -4.03 -5.37
CA ASN A 232 -23.29 -5.28 -6.12
C ASN A 232 -21.93 -5.97 -5.93
N ASN A 233 -20.94 -5.29 -5.36
CA ASN A 233 -19.60 -5.83 -5.20
C ASN A 233 -19.44 -6.57 -3.87
N PRO A 234 -18.61 -7.62 -3.83
CA PRO A 234 -18.27 -8.27 -2.58
C PRO A 234 -17.57 -7.29 -1.63
N GLN A 235 -17.88 -7.39 -0.34
CA GLN A 235 -17.25 -6.57 0.69
C GLN A 235 -15.72 -6.72 0.64
N SER A 236 -15.00 -5.59 0.76
CA SER A 236 -13.54 -5.57 0.89
C SER A 236 -13.10 -6.27 2.18
N LYS A 237 -12.01 -7.03 2.14
CA LYS A 237 -11.54 -7.86 3.26
C LYS A 237 -10.02 -7.92 3.33
N ILE A 238 -9.52 -8.15 4.55
CA ILE A 238 -8.15 -8.65 4.76
C ILE A 238 -8.26 -10.13 5.12
N TYR A 239 -7.80 -11.01 4.23
CA TYR A 239 -7.71 -12.44 4.54
C TYR A 239 -6.40 -12.71 5.30
N LEU A 240 -6.48 -13.53 6.34
CA LEU A 240 -5.34 -13.90 7.17
C LEU A 240 -4.78 -15.23 6.66
N GLY A 241 -3.47 -15.31 6.43
CA GLY A 241 -2.83 -16.42 5.71
C GLY A 241 -2.80 -16.24 4.19
N LEU A 242 -2.43 -17.31 3.47
CA LEU A 242 -2.41 -17.36 2.00
C LEU A 242 -3.45 -18.30 1.39
N ASP A 243 -4.28 -18.96 2.19
CA ASP A 243 -5.22 -20.00 1.71
C ASP A 243 -6.20 -19.51 0.62
N LYS A 244 -6.38 -18.19 0.53
CA LYS A 244 -7.21 -17.52 -0.48
C LYS A 244 -6.63 -17.60 -1.90
N LEU A 245 -5.31 -17.71 -2.04
CA LEU A 245 -4.59 -17.56 -3.31
C LEU A 245 -3.63 -18.73 -3.54
N ARG A 246 -3.50 -19.19 -4.79
CA ARG A 246 -2.48 -20.20 -5.12
C ARG A 246 -1.13 -19.52 -5.33
N ASP A 247 -0.07 -20.07 -4.77
CA ASP A 247 1.29 -19.49 -4.89
C ASP A 247 1.72 -19.30 -6.36
N SER A 248 1.27 -20.19 -7.25
CA SER A 248 1.52 -20.11 -8.70
C SER A 248 0.86 -18.91 -9.40
N GLU A 249 -0.17 -18.32 -8.80
CA GLU A 249 -0.87 -17.13 -9.33
C GLU A 249 -0.22 -15.83 -8.86
N ILE A 250 0.58 -15.89 -7.79
CA ILE A 250 1.18 -14.73 -7.16
C ILE A 250 2.47 -14.34 -7.89
N ALA A 251 2.47 -13.15 -8.51
CA ALA A 251 3.72 -12.54 -8.95
C ALA A 251 4.43 -11.95 -7.72
N TRP A 252 5.39 -12.68 -7.15
CA TRP A 252 6.18 -12.22 -6.01
C TRP A 252 7.27 -11.24 -6.42
N SER A 253 7.44 -10.17 -5.66
CA SER A 253 8.59 -9.26 -5.71
C SER A 253 9.89 -9.95 -5.32
N GLU A 254 10.99 -9.28 -5.64
CA GLU A 254 12.26 -9.59 -4.99
C GLU A 254 12.12 -9.45 -3.47
N LYS A 255 12.94 -10.22 -2.74
CA LYS A 255 13.02 -10.07 -1.29
C LYS A 255 13.72 -8.76 -0.99
N ARG A 256 13.10 -7.92 -0.18
CA ARG A 256 13.65 -6.63 0.21
C ARG A 256 14.85 -6.80 1.13
N GLN A 257 15.82 -5.90 1.02
CA GLN A 257 16.90 -5.77 2.00
C GLN A 257 16.37 -5.27 3.35
N PHE A 258 16.85 -5.88 4.44
CA PHE A 258 16.46 -5.53 5.81
C PHE A 258 17.53 -4.68 6.49
N GLY A 259 17.15 -3.88 7.48
CA GLY A 259 18.10 -3.16 8.36
C GLY A 259 17.76 -1.70 8.66
N GLY A 260 16.81 -1.11 7.94
CA GLY A 260 16.26 0.21 8.25
C GLY A 260 14.88 0.09 8.90
N ILE A 261 14.62 0.84 9.97
CA ILE A 261 13.35 0.73 10.73
C ILE A 261 12.10 0.97 9.86
N TYR A 262 12.16 1.94 8.93
CA TYR A 262 11.05 2.24 8.03
C TYR A 262 10.92 1.19 6.92
N ASN A 263 12.03 0.81 6.30
CA ASN A 263 12.05 -0.25 5.29
C ASN A 263 11.41 -1.52 5.86
N ASN A 264 11.81 -1.91 7.07
CA ASN A 264 11.34 -3.11 7.74
C ASN A 264 9.85 -3.05 8.12
N ALA A 265 9.34 -1.85 8.46
CA ALA A 265 7.97 -1.70 8.90
C ALA A 265 6.96 -1.51 7.77
N TYR A 266 7.36 -0.91 6.64
CA TYR A 266 6.44 -0.60 5.55
C TYR A 266 6.22 -1.79 4.62
N LEU A 267 5.02 -1.82 4.04
CA LEU A 267 4.65 -2.74 2.96
C LEU A 267 5.29 -2.29 1.65
N GLN A 268 6.62 -2.45 1.57
CA GLN A 268 7.47 -1.90 0.53
C GLN A 268 7.98 -2.97 -0.43
N PHE A 269 8.10 -2.61 -1.71
CA PHE A 269 8.70 -3.43 -2.77
C PHE A 269 9.36 -2.55 -3.84
N THR A 270 10.30 -3.13 -4.59
CA THR A 270 10.94 -2.46 -5.72
C THR A 270 10.13 -2.68 -6.99
N MET A 271 9.81 -1.59 -7.70
CA MET A 271 9.10 -1.56 -8.97
C MET A 271 10.08 -1.40 -10.12
N TYR A 272 9.94 -2.22 -11.17
CA TYR A 272 10.79 -2.20 -12.36
C TYR A 272 9.96 -1.88 -13.60
N ASN A 273 10.60 -1.30 -14.62
CA ASN A 273 10.00 -1.08 -15.95
C ASN A 273 8.61 -0.41 -15.89
N PHE A 274 8.45 0.64 -15.09
CA PHE A 274 7.18 1.34 -14.98
C PHE A 274 6.90 2.15 -16.25
N THR A 275 5.87 1.77 -17.01
CA THR A 275 5.57 2.35 -18.32
C THR A 275 4.09 2.70 -18.46
N MET A 276 3.82 3.66 -19.35
CA MET A 276 2.48 4.02 -19.82
C MET A 276 2.61 4.59 -21.22
N CYS A 277 1.65 4.31 -22.12
CA CYS A 277 1.67 4.85 -23.48
C CYS A 277 2.96 4.52 -24.29
N GLY A 278 3.63 3.40 -23.99
CA GLY A 278 4.90 3.02 -24.62
C GLY A 278 6.12 3.83 -24.13
N VAL A 279 5.96 4.64 -23.08
CA VAL A 279 7.01 5.48 -22.51
C VAL A 279 7.42 4.93 -21.16
N ASN A 280 8.72 4.88 -20.91
CA ASN A 280 9.27 4.55 -19.58
C ASN A 280 9.16 5.76 -18.66
N LEU A 281 8.41 5.62 -17.58
CA LEU A 281 8.14 6.69 -16.61
C LEU A 281 9.34 6.99 -15.72
N PHE A 282 10.24 6.02 -15.50
CA PHE A 282 11.51 6.28 -14.80
C PHE A 282 12.50 7.07 -15.67
N GLY A 283 12.23 7.19 -16.97
CA GLY A 283 13.03 7.96 -17.91
C GLY A 283 14.50 7.51 -17.90
N LYS A 284 15.40 8.50 -17.80
CA LYS A 284 16.85 8.28 -17.69
C LYS A 284 17.34 8.25 -16.24
N VAL A 285 16.44 8.34 -15.25
CA VAL A 285 16.79 8.53 -13.84
C VAL A 285 17.20 7.19 -13.19
N SER A 286 16.43 6.13 -13.43
CA SER A 286 16.68 4.80 -12.85
C SER A 286 16.00 3.70 -13.68
N SER A 287 16.42 2.44 -13.50
CA SER A 287 15.69 1.27 -14.01
C SER A 287 14.58 0.78 -13.06
N ASN A 288 14.62 1.24 -11.81
CA ASN A 288 13.73 0.82 -10.73
C ASN A 288 13.42 1.96 -9.75
N TRP A 289 12.34 1.79 -8.99
CA TRP A 289 11.95 2.73 -7.96
C TRP A 289 11.24 2.01 -6.80
N GLU A 290 11.39 2.54 -5.59
CA GLU A 290 10.71 1.98 -4.42
C GLU A 290 9.24 2.37 -4.39
N ALA A 291 8.40 1.38 -4.12
CA ALA A 291 6.96 1.53 -3.98
C ALA A 291 6.48 0.98 -2.64
N ILE A 292 5.42 1.59 -2.09
CA ILE A 292 4.74 1.12 -0.89
C ILE A 292 3.25 0.90 -1.16
N ILE A 293 2.65 -0.08 -0.49
CA ILE A 293 1.20 -0.20 -0.40
C ILE A 293 0.69 0.83 0.60
N ASP A 294 -0.14 1.76 0.16
CA ASP A 294 -0.66 2.85 0.97
C ASP A 294 -2.18 2.81 1.06
N LEU A 295 -2.70 2.19 2.12
CA LEU A 295 -4.15 2.06 2.33
C LEU A 295 -4.80 3.34 2.86
N SER A 296 -4.00 4.36 3.21
CA SER A 296 -4.48 5.68 3.59
C SER A 296 -4.61 6.64 2.41
N SER A 297 -4.09 6.30 1.23
CA SER A 297 -4.24 7.08 0.01
C SER A 297 -5.31 6.47 -0.89
N GLU A 298 -6.18 7.32 -1.44
CA GLU A 298 -7.11 6.95 -2.50
C GLU A 298 -6.37 6.75 -3.82
N SER A 299 -5.53 7.73 -4.15
CA SER A 299 -4.87 7.87 -5.43
C SER A 299 -3.57 7.09 -5.53
N LEU A 300 -3.14 6.83 -6.75
CA LEU A 300 -1.74 6.53 -7.02
C LEU A 300 -0.91 7.81 -6.79
N VAL A 301 0.01 7.77 -5.83
CA VAL A 301 0.92 8.91 -5.59
C VAL A 301 2.29 8.58 -6.19
N VAL A 302 2.84 9.48 -6.99
CA VAL A 302 4.14 9.28 -7.66
C VAL A 302 5.05 10.49 -7.49
N PRO A 303 6.38 10.33 -7.53
CA PRO A 303 7.31 11.44 -7.63
C PRO A 303 6.90 12.45 -8.71
N LYS A 304 7.04 13.75 -8.42
CA LYS A 304 6.54 14.85 -9.26
C LYS A 304 7.00 14.76 -10.73
N ASN A 305 8.23 14.33 -10.98
CA ASN A 305 8.75 14.12 -12.33
C ASN A 305 7.99 13.02 -13.09
N PHE A 306 7.65 11.90 -12.44
CA PHE A 306 6.85 10.84 -13.05
C PHE A 306 5.41 11.30 -13.28
N TRP A 307 4.86 12.07 -12.34
CA TRP A 307 3.54 12.67 -12.47
C TRP A 307 3.46 13.58 -13.71
N ILE A 308 4.46 14.47 -13.91
CA ILE A 308 4.52 15.35 -15.08
C ILE A 308 4.50 14.51 -16.36
N THR A 309 5.33 13.47 -16.45
CA THR A 309 5.36 12.58 -17.61
C THR A 309 4.02 11.91 -17.85
N ILE A 310 3.37 11.36 -16.81
CA ILE A 310 2.04 10.76 -16.95
C ILE A 310 1.05 11.78 -17.52
N MET A 311 0.97 12.98 -16.93
CA MET A 311 0.02 14.00 -17.36
C MET A 311 0.30 14.53 -18.77
N THR A 312 1.56 14.56 -19.22
CA THR A 312 1.92 14.93 -20.60
C THR A 312 1.33 13.98 -21.66
N TYR A 313 1.25 12.69 -21.36
CA TYR A 313 0.73 11.69 -22.31
C TYR A 313 -0.78 11.46 -22.21
N LEU A 314 -1.45 12.07 -21.22
CA LEU A 314 -2.89 11.96 -21.05
C LEU A 314 -3.61 13.21 -21.57
N PRO A 315 -4.88 13.09 -22.00
CA PRO A 315 -5.65 14.22 -22.54
C PRO A 315 -6.20 15.09 -21.40
N VAL A 316 -5.31 15.63 -20.55
CA VAL A 316 -5.67 16.50 -19.43
C VAL A 316 -5.82 17.96 -19.86
N ASP A 317 -6.62 18.70 -19.12
CA ASP A 317 -6.70 20.16 -19.25
C ASP A 317 -5.33 20.80 -18.96
N PRO A 318 -4.84 21.76 -19.78
CA PRO A 318 -3.57 22.44 -19.56
C PRO A 318 -3.45 23.15 -18.20
N SER A 319 -4.59 23.53 -17.59
CA SER A 319 -4.62 24.08 -16.23
C SER A 319 -4.05 23.13 -15.16
N CYS A 320 -3.93 21.83 -15.46
CA CYS A 320 -3.23 20.83 -14.64
C CYS A 320 -1.78 21.26 -14.30
N PHE A 321 -1.11 22.03 -15.17
CA PHE A 321 0.30 22.41 -15.02
C PHE A 321 0.51 23.83 -14.46
N THR A 322 -0.54 24.56 -14.07
CA THR A 322 -0.38 25.93 -13.56
C THR A 322 0.23 25.95 -12.16
N GLN A 323 1.03 26.98 -11.86
CA GLN A 323 1.90 27.10 -10.68
C GLN A 323 1.17 27.38 -9.36
N ASP A 324 -0.11 27.04 -9.22
CA ASP A 324 -0.86 27.24 -7.97
C ASP A 324 -0.47 26.20 -6.89
N ASN A 325 0.83 25.98 -6.65
CA ASN A 325 1.53 25.36 -5.51
C ASN A 325 0.85 24.25 -4.67
N LYS A 326 -0.18 23.57 -5.17
CA LYS A 326 -0.90 22.49 -4.50
C LYS A 326 -1.28 21.44 -5.53
N PRO A 327 -1.26 20.15 -5.16
CA PRO A 327 -1.48 19.07 -6.08
C PRO A 327 -2.98 18.99 -6.32
N LYS A 328 -3.37 19.06 -7.58
CA LYS A 328 -4.78 19.00 -7.98
C LYS A 328 -4.99 17.73 -8.77
N TYR A 329 -6.17 17.15 -8.58
CA TYR A 329 -6.71 16.19 -9.53
C TYR A 329 -6.79 16.85 -10.90
N CYS A 330 -6.17 16.24 -11.91
CA CYS A 330 -6.22 16.78 -13.27
C CYS A 330 -7.48 16.32 -13.98
N THR A 331 -8.21 17.27 -14.55
CA THR A 331 -9.45 17.02 -15.27
C THR A 331 -9.15 16.54 -16.70
N LEU A 332 -9.86 15.50 -17.14
CA LEU A 332 -9.85 15.03 -18.52
C LEU A 332 -10.62 15.99 -19.44
N LYS A 333 -10.19 16.13 -20.69
CA LYS A 333 -10.94 16.89 -21.71
C LYS A 333 -12.30 16.25 -22.00
N LYS A 334 -13.34 17.06 -22.27
CA LYS A 334 -14.75 16.63 -22.41
C LYS A 334 -15.04 15.52 -23.45
N ASP A 335 -14.13 15.27 -24.40
CA ASP A 335 -14.28 14.26 -25.46
C ASP A 335 -13.50 12.94 -25.20
N SER A 336 -13.25 12.62 -23.94
CA SER A 336 -12.40 11.47 -23.55
C SER A 336 -13.11 10.11 -23.52
N SER A 337 -14.18 9.89 -24.29
CA SER A 337 -14.89 8.58 -24.32
C SER A 337 -14.06 7.47 -24.97
N GLY A 338 -14.10 6.25 -24.42
CA GLY A 338 -13.41 5.05 -24.93
C GLY A 338 -12.35 4.50 -23.98
N ASP A 339 -11.60 3.50 -24.43
CA ASP A 339 -10.65 2.75 -23.60
C ASP A 339 -9.40 3.57 -23.25
N PHE A 340 -9.04 3.57 -21.97
CA PHE A 340 -7.89 4.29 -21.45
C PHE A 340 -6.60 3.43 -21.49
N PRO A 341 -5.41 4.06 -21.45
CA PRO A 341 -4.16 3.33 -21.39
C PRO A 341 -3.99 2.56 -20.08
N LEU A 342 -3.10 1.56 -20.14
CA LEU A 342 -2.66 0.82 -18.96
C LEU A 342 -1.35 1.42 -18.44
N LEU A 343 -1.24 1.53 -17.13
CA LEU A 343 0.05 1.61 -16.48
C LEU A 343 0.57 0.20 -16.26
N GLN A 344 1.85 -0.03 -16.52
CA GLN A 344 2.44 -1.37 -16.48
C GLN A 344 3.76 -1.34 -15.73
N PHE A 345 4.02 -2.33 -14.89
CA PHE A 345 5.31 -2.48 -14.20
C PHE A 345 5.61 -3.96 -13.92
N LYS A 346 6.82 -4.23 -13.47
CA LYS A 346 7.25 -5.56 -13.02
C LYS A 346 7.72 -5.50 -11.57
N LEU A 347 7.61 -6.62 -10.89
CA LEU A 347 8.08 -6.80 -9.51
C LEU A 347 9.51 -7.39 -9.42
N LYS A 348 10.07 -7.79 -10.57
CA LYS A 348 11.42 -8.35 -10.74
C LYS A 348 11.97 -7.98 -12.11
N GLU A 349 13.29 -7.82 -12.24
CA GLU A 349 13.94 -7.65 -13.54
C GLU A 349 13.92 -8.96 -14.34
N ASP A 350 13.82 -8.85 -15.66
CA ASP A 350 14.06 -9.99 -16.54
C ASP A 350 15.52 -10.42 -16.42
N TYR A 351 15.79 -11.72 -16.40
CA TYR A 351 17.14 -12.26 -16.25
C TYR A 351 17.41 -13.33 -17.30
N HIS A 352 18.69 -13.67 -17.50
CA HIS A 352 19.10 -14.70 -18.45
C HIS A 352 19.55 -15.97 -17.70
N VAL A 353 19.04 -17.12 -18.14
CA VAL A 353 19.50 -18.44 -17.69
C VAL A 353 19.98 -19.18 -18.93
N ASN A 354 21.24 -19.59 -18.97
CA ASN A 354 21.84 -20.28 -20.13
C ASN A 354 21.58 -19.55 -21.47
N PHE A 355 21.73 -18.21 -21.47
CA PHE A 355 21.44 -17.31 -22.59
C PHE A 355 19.95 -17.12 -22.93
N ASP A 356 19.04 -17.94 -22.41
CA ASP A 356 17.60 -17.76 -22.58
C ASP A 356 17.08 -16.64 -21.67
N LYS A 357 16.33 -15.70 -22.24
CA LYS A 357 15.70 -14.60 -21.49
C LYS A 357 14.47 -15.13 -20.76
N VAL A 358 14.50 -15.10 -19.44
CA VAL A 358 13.34 -15.35 -18.58
C VAL A 358 12.62 -14.04 -18.34
N THR A 359 11.39 -13.93 -18.84
CA THR A 359 10.55 -12.74 -18.65
C THR A 359 9.68 -12.89 -17.42
N ASN A 360 9.76 -11.93 -16.51
CA ASN A 360 8.88 -11.89 -15.34
C ASN A 360 7.49 -11.34 -15.69
N PRO A 361 6.44 -11.72 -14.92
CA PRO A 361 5.09 -11.22 -15.11
C PRO A 361 5.00 -9.70 -15.03
N THR A 362 4.18 -9.12 -15.91
CA THR A 362 3.85 -7.69 -15.89
C THR A 362 2.56 -7.49 -15.11
N ILE A 363 2.60 -6.57 -14.15
CA ILE A 363 1.43 -6.08 -13.44
C ILE A 363 0.84 -4.91 -14.21
N THR A 364 -0.47 -4.92 -14.40
CA THR A 364 -1.19 -3.86 -15.11
C THR A 364 -2.15 -3.13 -14.18
N ILE A 365 -2.25 -1.81 -14.34
CA ILE A 365 -3.24 -0.96 -13.67
C ILE A 365 -4.01 -0.25 -14.78
N PRO A 366 -5.33 -0.51 -14.93
CA PRO A 366 -6.14 0.24 -15.87
C PRO A 366 -6.28 1.68 -15.37
N LEU A 367 -6.02 2.67 -16.25
CA LEU A 367 -6.22 4.07 -15.88
C LEU A 367 -7.69 4.36 -15.53
N GLU A 368 -8.66 3.60 -16.07
CA GLU A 368 -10.09 3.78 -15.73
C GLU A 368 -10.38 3.67 -14.23
N ASN A 369 -9.67 2.76 -13.52
CA ASN A 369 -9.82 2.59 -12.07
C ASN A 369 -9.35 3.83 -11.31
N LEU A 370 -8.40 4.56 -11.91
CA LEU A 370 -7.85 5.80 -11.40
C LEU A 370 -8.61 7.02 -11.92
N LEU A 371 -9.86 6.86 -12.36
CA LEU A 371 -10.76 7.98 -12.63
C LEU A 371 -11.73 8.20 -11.47
N ILE A 372 -12.01 9.46 -11.20
CA ILE A 372 -13.04 9.94 -10.26
C ILE A 372 -14.03 10.75 -11.08
N ASP A 373 -15.31 10.39 -11.00
CA ASP A 373 -16.41 11.19 -11.55
C ASP A 373 -16.93 12.13 -10.47
N ASP A 374 -16.87 13.44 -10.71
CA ASP A 374 -17.46 14.45 -9.81
C ASP A 374 -18.86 14.91 -10.25
N GLY A 375 -19.44 14.27 -11.28
CA GLY A 375 -20.73 14.60 -11.87
C GLY A 375 -20.65 15.66 -12.98
N GLU A 376 -19.58 16.45 -13.04
CA GLU A 376 -19.34 17.45 -14.09
C GLU A 376 -18.22 17.04 -15.05
N SER A 377 -17.23 16.33 -14.53
CA SER A 377 -16.00 15.99 -15.23
C SER A 377 -15.32 14.75 -14.64
N TRP A 378 -14.51 14.11 -15.47
CA TRP A 378 -13.65 13.02 -15.02
C TRP A 378 -12.30 13.56 -14.57
N LYS A 379 -11.92 13.23 -13.34
CA LYS A 379 -10.66 13.60 -12.71
C LYS A 379 -9.73 12.40 -12.62
N ILE A 380 -8.43 12.62 -12.87
CA ILE A 380 -7.41 11.58 -12.74
C ILE A 380 -6.91 11.52 -11.29
N CYS A 381 -7.07 10.35 -10.70
CA CYS A 381 -6.65 9.93 -9.37
C CYS A 381 -5.17 9.51 -9.32
N ILE A 382 -4.31 10.38 -9.86
CA ILE A 382 -2.85 10.24 -9.81
C ILE A 382 -2.28 11.57 -9.34
N LEU A 383 -1.63 11.56 -8.17
CA LEU A 383 -1.18 12.76 -7.47
C LEU A 383 0.35 12.80 -7.40
N PRO A 384 0.98 13.98 -7.44
CA PRO A 384 2.40 14.10 -7.22
C PRO A 384 2.69 13.98 -5.70
N ASP A 385 3.81 13.36 -5.36
CA ASP A 385 4.34 13.35 -4.00
C ASP A 385 4.97 14.72 -3.70
N GLU A 386 4.29 15.56 -2.91
CA GLU A 386 4.70 16.95 -2.65
C GLU A 386 5.69 17.09 -1.49
N ILE A 387 6.62 16.14 -1.36
CA ILE A 387 7.60 16.20 -0.29
C ILE A 387 8.52 17.40 -0.52
N SER A 388 8.28 18.46 0.28
CA SER A 388 9.04 19.71 0.27
C SER A 388 10.38 19.59 0.99
N GLU A 389 10.56 18.57 1.83
CA GLU A 389 11.76 18.35 2.62
C GLU A 389 12.53 17.12 2.13
N PRO A 390 13.79 17.25 1.70
CA PRO A 390 14.61 16.09 1.39
C PRO A 390 14.70 15.18 2.62
N SER A 391 14.18 13.96 2.49
CA SER A 391 14.37 12.95 3.54
C SER A 391 15.85 12.57 3.60
N PRO A 392 16.45 12.45 4.79
CA PRO A 392 17.79 11.87 4.91
C PRO A 392 17.82 10.38 4.56
N TYR A 393 16.66 9.75 4.36
CA TYR A 393 16.50 8.34 4.03
C TYR A 393 16.20 8.17 2.53
N THR A 394 16.79 7.14 1.92
CA THR A 394 16.61 6.77 0.50
C THR A 394 15.21 6.27 0.14
N ILE A 395 14.26 6.33 1.07
CA ILE A 395 12.84 5.94 0.91
C ILE A 395 11.96 7.08 0.40
N SER A 396 12.53 8.18 -0.06
CA SER A 396 11.75 9.31 -0.51
C SER A 396 12.42 10.00 -1.71
N PRO A 397 11.66 10.35 -2.75
CA PRO A 397 10.22 10.12 -2.89
C PRO A 397 9.91 8.65 -3.25
N THR A 398 8.80 8.09 -2.77
CA THR A 398 8.33 6.73 -3.09
C THR A 398 7.06 6.75 -3.93
N ILE A 399 6.83 5.71 -4.70
CA ILE A 399 5.52 5.48 -5.31
C ILE A 399 4.57 4.91 -4.24
N LYS A 400 3.40 5.51 -4.04
CA LYS A 400 2.40 5.02 -3.08
C LYS A 400 1.21 4.43 -3.85
N ILE A 401 0.99 3.13 -3.67
CA ILE A 401 -0.11 2.38 -4.29
C ILE A 401 -1.36 2.54 -3.42
N GLY A 402 -2.21 3.50 -3.79
CA GLY A 402 -3.48 3.80 -3.14
C GLY A 402 -4.59 2.79 -3.43
N TYR A 403 -5.69 2.85 -2.69
CA TYR A 403 -6.74 1.84 -2.74
C TYR A 403 -7.50 1.76 -4.07
N LYS A 404 -7.57 2.84 -4.88
CA LYS A 404 -8.14 2.74 -6.23
C LYS A 404 -7.31 1.88 -7.19
N VAL A 405 -5.99 1.81 -6.98
CA VAL A 405 -5.15 0.84 -7.71
C VAL A 405 -5.53 -0.59 -7.31
N LEU A 406 -5.78 -0.81 -6.01
CA LEU A 406 -6.08 -2.11 -5.43
C LEU A 406 -7.46 -2.64 -5.80
N GLU A 407 -8.36 -1.79 -6.31
CA GLU A 407 -9.59 -2.25 -6.95
C GLU A 407 -9.34 -3.17 -8.15
N SER A 408 -8.15 -3.08 -8.78
CA SER A 408 -7.73 -3.96 -9.88
C SER A 408 -6.77 -5.08 -9.47
N LEU A 409 -6.27 -5.07 -8.23
CA LEU A 409 -5.19 -5.96 -7.76
C LEU A 409 -5.52 -6.61 -6.42
N ASN A 410 -5.24 -7.90 -6.29
CA ASN A 410 -5.05 -8.51 -4.97
C ASN A 410 -3.58 -8.36 -4.56
N ILE A 411 -3.35 -8.09 -3.27
CA ILE A 411 -2.02 -8.03 -2.70
C ILE A 411 -1.85 -9.18 -1.72
N ALA A 412 -0.84 -10.02 -1.94
CA ALA A 412 -0.37 -11.00 -0.96
C ALA A 412 0.87 -10.45 -0.25
N ILE A 413 0.92 -10.54 1.08
CA ILE A 413 2.03 -10.02 1.87
C ILE A 413 2.69 -11.18 2.62
N ASP A 414 4.02 -11.25 2.52
CA ASP A 414 4.88 -12.16 3.27
C ASP A 414 5.83 -11.34 4.14
N THR A 415 5.40 -11.04 5.38
CA THR A 415 6.17 -10.17 6.28
C THR A 415 7.47 -10.81 6.76
N LYS A 416 7.50 -12.14 6.94
CA LYS A 416 8.72 -12.87 7.35
C LYS A 416 9.69 -13.05 6.17
N GLY A 417 9.17 -13.28 4.97
CA GLY A 417 9.93 -13.39 3.73
C GLY A 417 10.34 -12.06 3.12
N ASN A 418 9.87 -10.93 3.67
CA ASN A 418 10.13 -9.56 3.22
C ASN A 418 9.82 -9.34 1.74
N ARG A 419 8.65 -9.78 1.28
CA ARG A 419 8.23 -9.67 -0.12
C ARG A 419 6.72 -9.44 -0.25
N ILE A 420 6.34 -8.85 -1.36
CA ILE A 420 4.95 -8.57 -1.70
C ILE A 420 4.62 -9.27 -3.01
N GLY A 421 3.45 -9.87 -3.07
CA GLY A 421 2.89 -10.51 -4.24
C GLY A 421 1.72 -9.70 -4.77
N LEU A 422 1.62 -9.57 -6.09
CA LEU A 422 0.47 -8.93 -6.75
C LEU A 422 -0.20 -9.89 -7.72
N ILE A 423 -1.52 -9.79 -7.82
CA ILE A 423 -2.34 -10.53 -8.78
C ILE A 423 -3.35 -9.57 -9.41
N ASN A 424 -3.44 -9.55 -10.73
CA ASN A 424 -4.52 -8.87 -11.43
C ASN A 424 -5.85 -9.61 -11.22
N LYS A 425 -6.88 -8.90 -10.72
CA LYS A 425 -8.18 -9.51 -10.40
C LYS A 425 -8.96 -9.96 -11.64
N ASN A 426 -8.88 -9.19 -12.71
CA ASN A 426 -9.59 -9.41 -13.95
C ASN A 426 -8.63 -9.34 -15.13
N GLN A 427 -9.04 -9.91 -16.27
CA GLN A 427 -8.40 -9.61 -17.55
C GLN A 427 -8.69 -8.14 -17.88
N ILE A 428 -7.63 -7.38 -18.14
CA ILE A 428 -7.69 -5.94 -18.32
C ILE A 428 -7.35 -5.63 -19.77
N ASP A 429 -8.34 -5.13 -20.50
CA ASP A 429 -8.15 -4.56 -21.82
C ASP A 429 -7.85 -3.06 -21.67
N GLY A 430 -6.89 -2.56 -22.44
CA GLY A 430 -6.60 -1.13 -22.48
C GLY A 430 -5.98 -0.75 -23.81
N THR A 431 -6.09 0.53 -24.15
CA THR A 431 -5.62 1.02 -25.45
C THR A 431 -4.73 2.25 -25.30
N SER A 432 -3.75 2.38 -26.18
CA SER A 432 -2.95 3.59 -26.28
C SER A 432 -3.61 4.67 -27.14
N SER A 433 -4.89 4.53 -27.50
CA SER A 433 -5.58 5.42 -28.43
C SER A 433 -5.76 6.84 -27.88
N LYS A 434 -5.89 6.96 -26.55
CA LYS A 434 -6.00 8.23 -25.83
C LYS A 434 -4.66 8.87 -25.48
N CYS A 435 -3.55 8.19 -25.77
CA CYS A 435 -2.23 8.74 -25.51
C CYS A 435 -1.91 9.90 -26.46
N THR A 436 -1.30 10.96 -25.93
CA THR A 436 -0.74 12.03 -26.76
C THR A 436 0.28 11.43 -27.71
N LYS A 437 0.18 11.76 -29.01
CA LYS A 437 1.12 11.27 -30.02
C LYS A 437 2.53 11.80 -29.74
N LYS A 438 3.51 10.92 -29.93
CA LYS A 438 4.94 11.28 -29.88
C LYS A 438 5.24 12.36 -30.92
N ILE A 439 5.90 13.44 -30.50
CA ILE A 439 6.37 14.48 -31.42
C ILE A 439 7.58 13.99 -32.23
N SER A 440 7.66 14.43 -33.49
CA SER A 440 8.81 14.17 -34.36
C SER A 440 9.76 15.34 -34.32
N CYS A 441 11.01 15.09 -33.94
CA CYS A 441 12.06 16.10 -33.92
C CYS A 441 12.68 16.31 -35.29
N VAL A 442 13.16 17.53 -35.54
CA VAL A 442 13.79 17.92 -36.80
C VAL A 442 15.26 18.26 -36.58
N GLY A 443 16.10 18.03 -37.58
CA GLY A 443 17.53 18.32 -37.50
C GLY A 443 18.27 17.56 -36.39
N ASP A 444 19.10 18.31 -35.67
CA ASP A 444 19.91 17.84 -34.55
C ASP A 444 19.18 17.87 -33.19
N GLN A 445 17.85 18.08 -33.19
CA GLN A 445 17.06 18.08 -31.97
C GLN A 445 17.01 16.68 -31.34
N VAL A 446 17.08 16.62 -30.01
CA VAL A 446 16.95 15.38 -29.25
C VAL A 446 15.56 15.30 -28.65
N TYR A 447 14.87 14.18 -28.89
CA TYR A 447 13.58 13.91 -28.27
C TYR A 447 13.74 13.67 -26.77
N GLU A 448 12.97 14.39 -25.95
CA GLU A 448 12.87 14.18 -24.51
C GLU A 448 11.52 13.50 -24.19
N PRO A 449 11.51 12.18 -23.95
CA PRO A 449 10.28 11.43 -23.71
C PRO A 449 9.50 11.92 -22.48
N ALA A 450 10.17 12.39 -21.42
CA ALA A 450 9.51 12.75 -20.18
C ALA A 450 8.54 13.93 -20.33
N LEU A 451 8.80 14.81 -21.31
CA LEU A 451 8.03 16.03 -21.58
C LEU A 451 7.33 15.99 -22.95
N ASN A 452 7.58 14.95 -23.75
CA ASN A 452 7.12 14.84 -25.13
C ASN A 452 7.46 16.09 -25.98
N VAL A 453 8.70 16.59 -25.84
CA VAL A 453 9.21 17.76 -26.58
C VAL A 453 10.52 17.42 -27.29
N CYS A 454 10.87 18.25 -28.26
CA CYS A 454 12.18 18.24 -28.91
C CYS A 454 13.05 19.33 -28.28
N VAL A 455 14.21 18.93 -27.77
CA VAL A 455 15.16 19.84 -27.13
C VAL A 455 16.25 20.17 -28.15
N ASP A 456 16.49 21.46 -28.35
CA ASP A 456 17.57 21.92 -29.21
C ASP A 456 18.93 21.50 -28.65
N PRO A 457 19.92 21.20 -29.52
CA PRO A 457 21.27 20.91 -29.06
C PRO A 457 21.84 22.13 -28.31
N TYR A 458 22.73 21.89 -27.35
CA TYR A 458 23.45 22.94 -26.63
C TYR A 458 24.38 23.72 -27.58
N CYS A 459 23.84 24.71 -28.28
CA CYS A 459 24.56 25.54 -29.25
C CYS A 459 25.64 26.42 -28.61
N ASN A 460 25.67 26.56 -27.28
CA ASN A 460 26.70 27.29 -26.54
C ASN A 460 28.03 26.52 -26.41
N VAL A 461 28.04 25.20 -26.66
CA VAL A 461 29.28 24.40 -26.69
C VAL A 461 29.98 24.51 -28.05
N TRP A 462 29.26 24.93 -29.10
CA TRP A 462 29.76 25.04 -30.48
C TRP A 462 29.61 26.46 -30.98
N LEU A 463 30.66 27.28 -30.82
CA LEU A 463 30.70 28.75 -31.00
C LEU A 463 30.21 29.32 -32.36
N MET A 464 29.80 28.48 -33.33
CA MET A 464 29.53 28.88 -34.72
C MET A 464 28.38 28.10 -35.42
N LYS A 465 27.54 27.34 -34.71
CA LYS A 465 26.37 26.66 -35.34
C LYS A 465 25.04 27.27 -34.92
N ARG A 466 24.15 27.52 -35.90
CA ARG A 466 22.74 27.89 -35.72
C ARG A 466 21.87 26.78 -36.31
N LEU A 467 20.70 26.55 -35.72
CA LEU A 467 19.65 25.67 -36.23
C LEU A 467 19.25 26.13 -37.66
N ASN A 468 19.27 25.22 -38.64
CA ASN A 468 18.90 25.47 -40.03
C ASN A 468 17.41 25.17 -40.24
N LYS A 469 16.56 26.20 -40.15
CA LYS A 469 15.10 26.11 -40.23
C LYS A 469 14.49 25.31 -41.41
N GLU A 470 15.23 25.04 -42.48
CA GLU A 470 14.76 24.27 -43.64
C GLU A 470 15.12 22.77 -43.59
N THR A 471 16.10 22.37 -42.77
CA THR A 471 16.54 20.96 -42.61
C THR A 471 16.65 20.51 -41.16
N GLY A 472 16.41 21.42 -40.20
CA GLY A 472 16.79 21.27 -38.81
C GLY A 472 17.30 22.56 -38.23
#